data_AF-A0A0T5ZB29-F1
#
_entry.id   AF-A0A0T5ZB29-F1
#
_cell.length_a   1.000
_cell.length_b   1.000
_cell.length_c   1.000
_cell.angle_alpha   90.00
_cell.angle_beta   90.00
_cell.angle_gamma   90.00
#
_symmetry.space_group_name_H-M   'P 1'
#
loop_
_entity.id
_entity.type
_entity.pdbx_description
1 polymer ?
#
loop_
_entity_poly.entity_id
_entity_poly.type
_entity_poly.pdbx_seq_one_letter_code
_entity_poly.pdbx_strand_id
1 'polypeptide(L)'
;MECNNATLNQRLSGNTRLPVLPPGVSYLLKVVMDDEIGFHELAHEIERFPTITARLISLANSAWASPRSPVTNLNQACVQLGLQVVRSLS
;
A
#
# COMPACT_ATOMS: atom_id res chain seq x y z
N MET A 1 -15.56 -33.49 -14.80
CA MET A 1 -14.73 -32.37 -15.32
C MET A 1 -14.19 -31.67 -14.09
N GLU A 2 -13.14 -32.23 -13.51
CA GLU A 2 -12.78 -32.01 -12.09
C GLU A 2 -11.30 -31.65 -12.00
N CYS A 3 -10.97 -30.48 -12.52
CA CYS A 3 -9.62 -29.91 -12.49
C CYS A 3 -9.75 -28.47 -12.02
N ASN A 4 -9.57 -28.20 -10.71
CA ASN A 4 -9.35 -26.81 -10.30
C ASN A 4 -8.44 -26.63 -9.09
N ASN A 5 -8.36 -27.58 -8.15
CA ASN A 5 -7.60 -27.35 -6.91
C ASN A 5 -6.20 -27.98 -6.90
N ALA A 6 -5.98 -29.07 -7.64
CA ALA A 6 -4.68 -29.75 -7.69
C ALA A 6 -3.65 -28.95 -8.51
N THR A 7 -4.09 -28.33 -9.61
CA THR A 7 -3.20 -27.57 -10.51
C THR A 7 -2.76 -26.23 -9.93
N LEU A 8 -3.59 -25.60 -9.07
CA LEU A 8 -3.23 -24.37 -8.35
C LEU A 8 -2.09 -24.63 -7.36
N ASN A 9 -2.21 -25.69 -6.56
CA ASN A 9 -1.16 -26.08 -5.60
C ASN A 9 0.14 -26.45 -6.31
N GLN A 10 0.07 -27.12 -7.47
CA GLN A 10 1.26 -27.52 -8.22
C GLN A 10 2.04 -26.35 -8.82
N ARG A 11 1.40 -25.21 -9.10
CA ARG A 11 2.07 -23.98 -9.53
C ARG A 11 2.74 -23.23 -8.38
N LEU A 12 2.27 -23.42 -7.15
CA LEU A 12 2.86 -22.85 -5.93
C LEU A 12 4.11 -23.63 -5.46
N SER A 13 4.25 -24.91 -5.86
CA SER A 13 5.36 -25.80 -5.49
C SER A 13 6.73 -25.45 -6.10
N GLY A 14 6.79 -24.51 -7.04
CA GLY A 14 8.04 -24.07 -7.66
C GLY A 14 8.71 -22.96 -6.83
N ASN A 15 9.41 -23.32 -5.76
CA ASN A 15 10.35 -22.45 -5.01
C ASN A 15 9.85 -21.01 -4.70
N THR A 16 8.54 -20.80 -4.66
CA THR A 16 7.97 -19.49 -4.39
C THR A 16 7.94 -19.39 -2.88
N ARG A 17 9.06 -18.94 -2.31
CA ARG A 17 9.09 -18.47 -0.93
C ARG A 17 8.19 -17.25 -0.90
N LEU A 18 6.89 -17.49 -0.71
CA LEU A 18 5.89 -16.45 -0.52
C LEU A 18 6.48 -15.54 0.55
N PRO A 19 6.78 -14.26 0.23
CA PRO A 19 7.34 -13.37 1.22
C PRO A 19 6.38 -13.39 2.39
N VAL A 20 6.90 -13.73 3.57
CA VAL A 20 6.10 -13.74 4.79
C VAL A 20 5.60 -12.31 4.94
N LEU A 21 4.30 -12.11 4.70
CA LEU A 21 3.73 -10.78 4.71
C LEU A 21 3.96 -10.22 6.12
N PRO A 22 4.59 -9.04 6.27
CA PRO A 22 4.82 -8.48 7.60
C PRO A 22 3.50 -8.42 8.36
N PRO A 23 3.51 -8.72 9.67
CA PRO A 23 2.31 -8.62 10.48
C PRO A 23 1.69 -7.23 10.32
N GLY A 24 0.38 -7.18 10.06
CA GLY A 24 -0.35 -5.93 9.84
C GLY A 24 -0.55 -5.51 8.39
N VAL A 25 0.19 -6.04 7.40
CA VAL A 25 -0.02 -5.65 5.99
C VAL A 25 -1.40 -6.11 5.48
N SER A 26 -1.89 -7.27 5.91
CA SER A 26 -3.26 -7.71 5.57
C SER A 26 -4.34 -6.81 6.20
N TYR A 27 -4.06 -6.22 7.36
CA TYR A 27 -4.94 -5.24 7.98
C TYR A 27 -4.90 -3.93 7.20
N LEU A 28 -3.70 -3.46 6.87
CA LEU A 28 -3.52 -2.26 6.06
C LEU A 28 -4.23 -2.39 4.70
N LEU A 29 -4.12 -3.53 4.02
CA LEU A 29 -4.83 -3.78 2.77
C LEU A 29 -6.35 -3.62 2.93
N LYS A 30 -6.92 -4.15 4.02
CA LYS A 30 -8.36 -3.97 4.32
C LYS A 30 -8.71 -2.50 4.55
N VAL A 31 -7.88 -1.79 5.31
CA VAL A 31 -8.07 -0.38 5.64
C VAL A 31 -7.97 0.50 4.40
N VAL A 32 -7.02 0.23 3.51
CA VAL A 32 -6.86 0.97 2.25
C VAL A 32 -8.01 0.71 1.27
N MET A 33 -8.57 -0.51 1.30
CA MET A 33 -9.75 -0.89 0.50
C MET A 33 -11.08 -0.41 1.09
N ASP A 34 -11.09 0.13 2.31
CA ASP A 34 -12.29 0.70 2.91
C ASP A 34 -12.58 2.06 2.27
N ASP A 35 -13.74 2.18 1.61
CA ASP A 35 -14.16 3.42 0.97
C ASP A 35 -14.71 4.45 1.98
N GLU A 36 -15.16 4.00 3.15
CA GLU A 36 -15.79 4.83 4.19
C GLU A 36 -14.76 5.44 5.16
N ILE A 37 -13.52 4.94 5.15
CA ILE A 37 -12.49 5.44 6.06
C ILE A 37 -12.11 6.89 5.77
N GLY A 38 -12.05 7.70 6.82
CA GLY A 38 -11.60 9.08 6.73
C GLY A 38 -10.12 9.17 6.35
N PHE A 39 -9.76 10.24 5.65
CA PHE A 39 -8.38 10.53 5.26
C PHE A 39 -7.39 10.48 6.44
N HIS A 40 -7.78 11.06 7.58
CA HIS A 40 -6.91 11.14 8.76
C HIS A 40 -6.69 9.78 9.42
N GLU A 41 -7.73 8.95 9.50
CA GLU A 41 -7.62 7.58 10.02
C GLU A 41 -6.77 6.70 9.11
N LEU A 42 -6.97 6.81 7.79
CA LEU A 42 -6.15 6.10 6.81
C LEU A 42 -4.68 6.50 6.92
N ALA A 43 -4.38 7.80 7.00
CA ALA A 43 -3.02 8.30 7.17
C ALA A 43 -2.40 7.75 8.47
N HIS A 44 -3.13 7.83 9.59
CA HIS A 44 -2.67 7.30 10.88
C HIS A 44 -2.36 5.80 10.84
N GLU A 45 -3.14 5.01 10.10
CA GLU A 45 -2.87 3.58 9.97
C GLU A 45 -1.66 3.29 9.08
N ILE A 46 -1.48 4.05 8.00
CA ILE A 46 -0.31 3.95 7.12
C ILE A 46 0.99 4.37 7.83
N GLU A 47 0.94 5.35 8.74
CA GLU A 47 2.13 5.81 9.50
C GLU A 47 2.76 4.69 10.33
N ARG A 48 1.98 3.68 10.74
CA ARG A 48 2.49 2.49 11.45
C ARG A 48 3.40 1.62 10.60
N PHE A 49 3.38 1.82 9.28
CA PHE A 49 4.19 1.10 8.29
C PHE A 49 5.25 2.05 7.69
N PRO A 50 6.44 2.16 8.32
CA PRO A 50 7.45 3.16 7.92
C PRO A 50 7.95 2.98 6.49
N THR A 51 8.01 1.74 5.98
CA THR A 51 8.40 1.44 4.59
C THR A 51 7.40 1.98 3.56
N ILE A 52 6.10 1.91 3.85
CA ILE A 52 5.04 2.40 2.97
C ILE A 52 4.98 3.93 3.04
N THR A 53 5.08 4.48 4.26
CA THR A 53 5.16 5.92 4.50
C THR A 53 6.33 6.56 3.73
N ALA A 54 7.52 5.97 3.79
CA ALA A 54 8.68 6.47 3.06
C ALA A 54 8.48 6.42 1.53
N ARG A 55 7.78 5.40 1.01
CA ARG A 55 7.44 5.31 -0.42
C ARG A 55 6.45 6.39 -0.85
N LEU A 56 5.42 6.67 -0.04
CA LEU A 56 4.46 7.74 -0.31
C LEU A 56 5.14 9.11 -0.31
N ILE A 57 6.01 9.38 0.66
CA ILE A 57 6.80 10.62 0.69
C ILE A 57 7.74 10.71 -0.52
N SER A 58 8.40 9.62 -0.91
CA SER A 58 9.24 9.57 -2.11
C SER A 58 8.45 9.83 -3.39
N LEU A 59 7.24 9.29 -3.48
CA LEU A 59 6.34 9.50 -4.62
C LEU A 59 5.83 10.95 -4.68
N ALA A 60 5.45 11.53 -3.55
CA ALA A 60 5.03 12.93 -3.46
C ALA A 60 6.17 13.90 -3.80
N ASN A 61 7.42 13.48 -3.59
CA ASN A 61 8.60 14.23 -4.01
C ASN A 61 9.07 13.94 -5.45
N SER A 62 8.42 13.01 -6.15
CA SER A 62 8.83 12.63 -7.50
C SER A 62 8.57 13.75 -8.51
N ALA A 63 9.29 13.70 -9.64
CA ALA A 63 9.10 14.65 -10.74
C ALA A 63 7.65 14.67 -11.25
N TRP A 64 6.95 13.52 -11.22
CA TRP A 64 5.53 13.43 -11.60
C TRP A 64 4.64 14.26 -10.67
N ALA A 65 4.88 14.21 -9.36
CA ALA A 65 4.12 14.98 -8.38
C ALA A 65 4.49 16.47 -8.37
N SER A 66 5.63 16.85 -8.98
CA SER A 66 6.12 18.23 -9.15
C SER A 66 5.91 19.10 -7.90
N PRO A 67 6.46 18.68 -6.73
CA PRO A 67 6.28 19.41 -5.48
C PRO A 67 6.89 20.81 -5.57
N ARG A 68 6.17 21.81 -5.03
CA ARG A 68 6.70 23.17 -4.87
C ARG A 68 7.70 23.27 -3.71
N SER A 69 7.61 22.37 -2.75
CA SER A 69 8.46 22.28 -1.56
C SER A 69 8.63 20.81 -1.17
N PRO A 70 9.77 20.40 -0.59
CA PRO A 70 9.98 19.03 -0.14
C PRO A 70 8.88 18.58 0.81
N VAL A 71 8.25 17.45 0.49
CA VAL A 71 7.28 16.76 1.34
C VAL A 71 8.04 15.94 2.35
N THR A 72 7.74 16.11 3.64
CA THR A 72 8.48 15.45 4.74
C THR A 72 7.62 14.62 5.67
N ASN A 73 6.30 14.70 5.54
CA ASN A 73 5.35 13.96 6.36
C ASN A 73 4.24 13.34 5.51
N LEU A 74 3.61 12.31 6.07
CA LEU A 74 2.59 11.55 5.36
C LEU A 74 1.36 12.40 5.05
N ASN A 75 0.92 13.24 5.98
CA ASN A 75 -0.26 14.10 5.77
C ASN A 75 -0.08 15.01 4.54
N GLN A 76 1.07 15.66 4.39
CA GLN A 76 1.39 16.46 3.20
C GLN A 76 1.45 15.60 1.92
N ALA A 77 2.06 14.42 1.99
CA ALA A 77 2.11 13.48 0.87
C ALA A 77 0.70 13.09 0.43
N CYS A 78 -0.18 12.73 1.38
CA CYS A 78 -1.54 12.32 1.09
C CYS A 78 -2.40 13.49 0.57
N VAL A 79 -2.21 14.72 1.04
CA VAL A 79 -2.91 15.91 0.51
C VAL A 79 -2.49 16.19 -0.93
N GLN A 80 -1.20 16.06 -1.24
CA GLN A 80 -0.67 16.31 -2.58
C GLN A 80 -1.01 15.19 -3.58
N LEU A 81 -0.96 13.93 -3.15
CA LEU A 81 -1.23 12.76 -3.99
C LEU A 81 -2.74 12.48 -4.13
N GLY A 82 -3.54 12.85 -3.14
CA GLY A 82 -4.95 12.50 -3.05
C GLY A 82 -5.19 11.03 -2.66
N LEU A 83 -6.40 10.76 -2.14
CA LEU A 83 -6.79 9.43 -1.62
C LEU A 83 -6.67 8.31 -2.66
N GLN A 84 -6.95 8.59 -3.93
CA GLN A 84 -6.93 7.57 -4.99
C GLN A 84 -5.51 7.04 -5.26
N VAL A 85 -4.50 7.89 -5.19
CA VAL A 85 -3.09 7.50 -5.40
C VAL A 85 -2.56 6.73 -4.19
N VAL A 86 -2.94 7.17 -2.98
CA VAL A 86 -2.61 6.46 -1.74
C VAL A 86 -3.16 5.03 -1.77
N ARG A 87 -4.39 4.85 -2.28
CA ARG A 87 -5.01 3.52 -2.42
C ARG A 87 -4.35 2.63 -3.47
N SER A 88 -3.82 3.22 -4.54
CA SER A 88 -3.17 2.49 -5.63
C SER A 88 -1.81 1.88 -5.29
N LEU A 89 -1.23 2.23 -4.14
CA LEU A 89 0.09 1.75 -3.70
C LEU A 89 0.06 0.38 -2.98
N SER A 90 -1.10 -0.29 -2.97
CA SER A 90 -1.33 -1.61 -2.35
C SER A 90 -0.78 -2.77 -3.16
#